data_AF-A0A7R9QLX2-F1
#
_entry.id   AF-A0A7R9QLX2-F1
#
_cell.length_a   1.000
_cell.length_b   1.000
_cell.length_c   1.000
_cell.angle_alpha   90.00
_cell.angle_beta   90.00
_cell.angle_gamma   90.00
#
_symmetry.space_group_name_H-M   'P 1'
#
loop_
_entity.id
_entity.type
_entity.pdbx_description
1 polymer ?
#
loop_
_entity_poly.entity_id
_entity_poly.type
_entity_poly.pdbx_seq_one_letter_code
_entity_poly.pdbx_strand_id
1 'polypeptide(L)'
;SDNALLPGLVQREFTLKEMADQTLASLDKLADSLPEHTVPYEWLSDQFRQIGLEVYSHNFTFNYPFASKPRYEGKNIYAILRSGRTASTEALVLSAPYRTKLSPHSSTLPGIALMIALSKYFLRQTYWAKDIIFLISEYELIGMQSWLNAYHNIDTTPVLDHGILESRSGPIQAAINLEIHSSVSSHLDIKIEGLNGQLPNLDLFNVAVELCTR
;
A
#
# COMPACT_ATOMS: atom_id res chain seq x y z
N SER A 1 -5.46 3.50 26.14
CA SER A 1 -6.22 2.24 26.15
C SER A 1 -7.66 2.58 25.83
N ASP A 2 -8.04 2.48 24.56
CA ASP A 2 -9.38 2.84 24.11
C ASP A 2 -10.21 1.55 24.00
N ASN A 3 -11.17 1.40 24.92
CA ASN A 3 -12.05 0.24 25.04
C ASN A 3 -13.20 0.39 24.03
N ALA A 4 -13.05 -0.18 22.83
CA ALA A 4 -14.12 -0.19 21.84
C ALA A 4 -14.27 -1.51 21.08
N LEU A 5 -13.95 -2.65 21.72
CA LEU A 5 -14.23 -3.97 21.14
C LEU A 5 -15.26 -4.70 22.01
N LEU A 6 -16.48 -4.81 21.51
CA LEU A 6 -17.47 -5.75 22.02
C LEU A 6 -16.97 -7.18 21.70
N PRO A 7 -16.68 -8.02 22.72
CA PRO A 7 -16.19 -9.37 22.48
C PRO A 7 -17.25 -10.19 21.75
N GLY A 8 -16.91 -10.71 20.56
CA GLY A 8 -17.75 -11.65 19.81
C GLY A 8 -18.28 -11.19 18.45
N LEU A 9 -18.05 -9.94 18.02
CA LEU A 9 -18.57 -9.38 16.76
C LEU A 9 -17.54 -9.27 15.62
N VAL A 10 -16.33 -9.79 15.81
CA VAL A 10 -15.28 -9.73 14.78
C VAL A 10 -15.38 -10.97 13.90
N GLN A 11 -15.79 -10.80 12.64
CA GLN A 11 -15.60 -11.81 11.61
C GLN A 11 -14.11 -11.87 11.30
N ARG A 12 -13.44 -12.95 11.72
CA ARG A 12 -11.97 -13.11 11.64
C ARG A 12 -11.49 -13.83 10.38
N GLU A 13 -12.40 -14.30 9.54
CA GLU A 13 -12.08 -15.06 8.34
C GLU A 13 -12.03 -14.15 7.11
N PHE A 14 -10.87 -14.13 6.46
CA PHE A 14 -10.70 -13.54 5.14
C PHE A 14 -11.19 -14.52 4.07
N THR A 15 -12.39 -14.28 3.56
CA THR A 15 -13.04 -15.18 2.59
C THR A 15 -12.73 -14.85 1.14
N LEU A 16 -11.83 -13.90 0.87
CA LEU A 16 -11.56 -13.40 -0.49
C LEU A 16 -10.26 -13.95 -1.10
N LYS A 17 -9.80 -15.14 -0.67
CA LYS A 17 -8.64 -15.81 -1.27
C LYS A 17 -8.82 -16.02 -2.78
N GLU A 18 -9.98 -16.52 -3.20
CA GLU A 18 -10.28 -16.74 -4.63
C GLU A 18 -10.19 -15.44 -5.43
N MET A 19 -10.64 -14.32 -4.84
CA MET A 19 -10.52 -13.01 -5.48
C MET A 19 -9.05 -12.58 -5.59
N ALA A 20 -8.25 -12.77 -4.54
CA ALA A 20 -6.82 -12.45 -4.60
C ALA A 20 -6.11 -13.27 -5.69
N ASP A 21 -6.41 -14.58 -5.78
CA ASP A 21 -5.83 -15.46 -6.81
C ASP A 21 -6.26 -15.05 -8.22
N GLN A 22 -7.54 -14.72 -8.44
CA GLN A 22 -8.06 -14.23 -9.73
C GLN A 22 -7.47 -12.87 -10.12
N THR A 23 -7.32 -11.98 -9.14
CA THR A 23 -6.72 -10.65 -9.33
C THR A 23 -5.25 -10.80 -9.71
N LEU A 24 -4.52 -11.68 -9.03
CA LEU A 24 -3.13 -12.00 -9.35
C LEU A 24 -3.00 -12.55 -10.77
N ALA A 25 -3.77 -13.57 -11.13
CA ALA A 25 -3.72 -14.16 -12.47
C ALA A 25 -4.01 -13.14 -13.58
N SER A 26 -4.93 -12.19 -13.33
CA SER A 26 -5.25 -11.11 -14.27
C SER A 26 -4.12 -10.09 -14.38
N LEU A 27 -3.52 -9.73 -13.25
CA LEU A 27 -2.42 -8.77 -13.17
C LEU A 27 -1.13 -9.35 -13.78
N ASP A 28 -0.80 -10.61 -13.52
CA ASP A 28 0.34 -11.31 -14.13
C ASP A 28 0.19 -11.33 -15.65
N LYS A 29 -0.98 -11.75 -16.16
CA LYS A 29 -1.24 -11.77 -17.61
C LYS A 29 -1.10 -10.39 -18.25
N LEU A 30 -1.59 -9.35 -17.56
CA LEU A 30 -1.45 -7.98 -18.03
C LEU A 30 0.01 -7.53 -18.04
N ALA A 31 0.74 -7.75 -16.94
CA ALA A 31 2.16 -7.41 -16.82
C ALA A 31 2.99 -8.13 -17.89
N ASP A 32 2.67 -9.38 -18.20
CA ASP A 32 3.31 -10.16 -19.25
C ASP A 32 3.10 -9.55 -20.64
N SER A 33 1.91 -9.02 -20.92
CA SER A 33 1.59 -8.35 -22.19
C SER A 33 2.22 -6.96 -22.36
N LEU A 34 2.67 -6.32 -21.28
CA LEU A 34 3.19 -4.96 -21.30
C LEU A 34 4.71 -4.91 -21.51
N PRO A 35 5.23 -3.79 -22.04
CA PRO A 35 6.68 -3.55 -22.11
C PRO A 35 7.33 -3.62 -20.73
N GLU A 36 8.60 -4.03 -20.69
CA GLU A 36 9.30 -4.38 -19.44
C GLU A 36 9.39 -3.27 -18.39
N HIS A 37 9.29 -2.00 -18.79
CA HIS A 37 9.39 -0.82 -17.92
C HIS A 37 8.03 -0.19 -17.60
N THR A 38 6.91 -0.83 -17.98
CA THR A 38 5.58 -0.22 -17.88
C THR A 38 4.84 -0.67 -16.61
N VAL A 39 4.27 0.30 -15.90
CA VAL A 39 3.31 0.06 -14.82
C VAL A 39 1.88 0.21 -15.37
N PRO A 40 0.97 -0.74 -15.11
CA PRO A 40 -0.42 -0.70 -15.59
C PRO A 40 -1.30 0.26 -14.76
N TYR A 41 -1.00 1.56 -14.77
CA TYR A 41 -1.61 2.51 -13.85
C TYR A 41 -3.13 2.57 -13.91
N GLU A 42 -3.71 2.58 -15.12
CA GLU A 42 -5.16 2.65 -15.31
C GLU A 42 -5.83 1.39 -14.76
N TRP A 43 -5.29 0.20 -15.06
CA TRP A 43 -5.84 -1.05 -14.55
C TRP A 43 -5.83 -1.10 -13.02
N LEU A 44 -4.70 -0.73 -12.40
CA LEU A 44 -4.57 -0.68 -10.94
C LEU A 44 -5.56 0.31 -10.32
N SER A 45 -5.67 1.49 -10.92
CA SER A 45 -6.62 2.52 -10.46
C SER A 45 -8.07 2.03 -10.59
N ASP A 46 -8.40 1.40 -11.71
CA ASP A 46 -9.74 0.89 -11.98
C ASP A 46 -10.15 -0.24 -11.03
N GLN A 47 -9.22 -1.10 -10.59
CA GLN A 47 -9.53 -2.10 -9.57
C GLN A 47 -10.08 -1.45 -8.28
N PHE A 48 -9.41 -0.40 -7.79
CA PHE A 48 -9.87 0.32 -6.59
C PHE A 48 -11.14 1.16 -6.85
N ARG A 49 -11.27 1.80 -8.01
CA ARG A 49 -12.48 2.56 -8.39
C ARG A 49 -13.71 1.66 -8.48
N GLN A 50 -13.58 0.48 -9.09
CA GLN A 50 -14.67 -0.50 -9.21
C GLN A 50 -15.10 -1.07 -7.86
N ILE A 51 -14.19 -1.12 -6.89
CA ILE A 51 -14.52 -1.45 -5.50
C ILE A 51 -15.33 -0.32 -4.85
N GLY A 52 -15.12 0.93 -5.27
CA GLY A 52 -15.83 2.12 -4.78
C GLY A 52 -14.97 3.04 -3.92
N LEU A 53 -13.64 2.98 -4.04
CA LEU A 53 -12.72 3.83 -3.28
C LEU A 53 -12.40 5.13 -4.01
N GLU A 54 -11.97 6.15 -3.25
CA GLU A 54 -11.33 7.34 -3.78
C GLU A 54 -9.93 6.96 -4.27
N VAL A 55 -9.59 7.21 -5.54
CA VAL A 55 -8.32 6.80 -6.14
C VAL A 55 -7.61 7.99 -6.76
N TYR A 56 -6.31 8.09 -6.50
CA TYR A 56 -5.47 9.22 -6.85
C TYR A 56 -4.15 8.75 -7.45
N SER A 57 -3.58 9.58 -8.33
CA SER A 57 -2.22 9.42 -8.85
C SER A 57 -1.31 10.48 -8.25
N HIS A 58 -0.04 10.14 -8.06
CA HIS A 58 0.96 11.02 -7.49
C HIS A 58 2.23 11.00 -8.32
N ASN A 59 2.46 12.06 -9.09
CA ASN A 59 3.66 12.21 -9.91
C ASN A 59 4.80 12.81 -9.09
N PHE A 60 6.01 12.31 -9.28
CA PHE A 60 7.23 12.84 -8.67
C PHE A 60 8.39 12.81 -9.66
N THR A 61 9.42 13.59 -9.38
CA THR A 61 10.65 13.63 -10.18
C THR A 61 11.87 13.42 -9.30
N PHE A 62 12.69 12.45 -9.68
CA PHE A 62 14.00 12.21 -9.09
C PHE A 62 15.10 12.71 -10.03
N ASN A 63 15.89 13.66 -9.53
CA ASN A 63 17.04 14.23 -10.23
C ASN A 63 18.31 13.58 -9.69
N TYR A 64 18.99 12.81 -10.54
CA TYR A 64 20.22 12.15 -10.12
C TYR A 64 21.32 13.19 -9.80
N PRO A 65 22.00 13.10 -8.64
CA PRO A 65 22.87 14.16 -8.15
C PRO A 65 24.23 14.26 -8.85
N PHE A 66 24.59 13.30 -9.72
CA PHE A 66 25.91 13.22 -10.35
C PHE A 66 25.92 13.67 -11.83
N ALA A 67 27.10 13.70 -12.44
CA ALA A 67 27.44 14.46 -13.65
C ALA A 67 26.53 14.25 -14.88
N SER A 68 25.87 13.10 -15.03
CA SER A 68 24.96 12.83 -16.15
C SER A 68 23.60 13.53 -16.03
N LYS A 69 23.24 14.04 -14.84
CA LYS A 69 21.93 14.63 -14.48
C LYS A 69 20.70 13.95 -15.13
N PRO A 70 20.59 12.62 -15.20
CA PRO A 70 19.37 12.01 -15.67
C PRO A 70 18.22 12.39 -14.74
N ARG A 71 17.11 12.78 -15.35
CA ARG A 71 15.84 13.06 -14.70
C ARG A 71 14.95 11.84 -14.87
N TYR A 72 14.45 11.31 -13.77
CA TYR A 72 13.53 10.18 -13.75
C TYR A 72 12.18 10.65 -13.23
N GLU A 73 11.14 10.47 -14.02
CA GLU A 73 9.76 10.74 -13.60
C GLU A 73 9.13 9.44 -13.16
N GLY A 74 8.43 9.47 -12.02
CA GLY A 74 7.72 8.33 -11.50
C GLY A 74 6.32 8.72 -11.05
N LYS A 75 5.46 7.71 -10.88
CA LYS A 75 4.07 7.89 -10.48
C LYS A 75 3.65 6.80 -9.50
N ASN A 76 3.17 7.21 -8.34
CA ASN A 76 2.50 6.31 -7.42
C ASN A 76 0.99 6.33 -7.65
N ILE A 77 0.32 5.25 -7.25
CA ILE A 77 -1.14 5.19 -7.15
C ILE A 77 -1.49 4.99 -5.70
N TYR A 78 -2.51 5.69 -5.22
CA TYR A 78 -3.06 5.40 -3.90
C TYR A 78 -4.57 5.52 -3.89
N ALA A 79 -5.20 4.69 -3.07
CA ALA A 79 -6.63 4.72 -2.82
C ALA A 79 -6.90 4.97 -1.34
N ILE A 80 -7.97 5.71 -1.02
CA ILE A 80 -8.36 6.01 0.36
C ILE A 80 -9.74 5.41 0.64
N LEU A 81 -9.79 4.58 1.67
CA LEU A 81 -11.02 4.19 2.35
C LEU A 81 -11.23 5.13 3.52
N ARG A 82 -12.29 5.96 3.44
CA ARG A 82 -12.70 6.86 4.53
C ARG A 82 -13.48 6.11 5.58
N SER A 83 -13.08 6.25 6.84
CA SER A 83 -13.81 5.66 7.96
C SER A 83 -15.12 6.41 8.19
N GLY A 84 -16.25 5.69 8.21
CA GLY A 84 -17.58 6.30 8.34
C GLY A 84 -17.89 6.87 9.75
N ARG A 85 -16.99 6.73 10.71
CA ARG A 85 -17.22 7.07 12.13
C ARG A 85 -16.41 8.25 12.64
N THR A 86 -15.32 8.63 11.98
CA THR A 86 -14.42 9.70 12.45
C THR A 86 -14.17 10.70 11.33
N ALA A 87 -13.78 11.92 11.68
CA ALA A 87 -13.58 13.01 10.72
C ALA A 87 -12.25 12.89 9.94
N SER A 88 -11.88 11.68 9.50
CA SER A 88 -10.60 11.40 8.83
C SER A 88 -9.38 11.90 9.62
N THR A 89 -9.40 11.73 10.95
CA THR A 89 -8.39 12.31 11.85
C THR A 89 -7.14 11.46 12.00
N GLU A 90 -7.14 10.23 11.52
CA GLU A 90 -6.03 9.28 11.63
C GLU A 90 -6.08 8.31 10.45
N ALA A 91 -4.90 7.85 10.01
CA ALA A 91 -4.78 6.93 8.89
C ALA A 91 -3.88 5.72 9.21
N LEU A 92 -4.20 4.60 8.57
CA LEU A 92 -3.33 3.44 8.42
C LEU A 92 -2.90 3.34 6.96
N VAL A 93 -1.66 2.92 6.71
CA VAL A 93 -1.17 2.71 5.35
C VAL A 93 -0.93 1.22 5.10
N LEU A 94 -1.47 0.68 4.02
CA LEU A 94 -1.12 -0.61 3.46
C LEU A 94 -0.40 -0.36 2.14
N SER A 95 0.88 -0.70 2.06
CA SER A 95 1.72 -0.37 0.92
C SER A 95 2.35 -1.58 0.24
N ALA A 96 2.59 -1.49 -1.06
CA ALA A 96 3.36 -2.46 -1.84
C ALA A 96 4.05 -1.72 -2.99
N PRO A 97 5.31 -2.03 -3.32
CA PRO A 97 5.91 -1.50 -4.54
C PRO A 97 5.37 -2.28 -5.76
N TYR A 98 5.19 -1.61 -6.89
CA TYR A 98 5.05 -2.30 -8.17
C TYR A 98 6.44 -2.47 -8.79
N ARG A 99 6.86 -3.73 -8.94
CA ARG A 99 8.13 -4.09 -9.59
C ARG A 99 7.90 -4.47 -11.04
N THR A 100 8.53 -3.72 -11.93
CA THR A 100 8.51 -4.04 -13.36
C THR A 100 9.44 -5.22 -13.65
N LYS A 101 9.42 -5.75 -14.87
CA LYS A 101 10.26 -6.90 -15.27
C LYS A 101 11.76 -6.61 -15.20
N LEU A 102 12.13 -5.33 -15.19
CA LEU A 102 13.52 -4.88 -15.04
C LEU A 102 14.00 -4.84 -13.58
N SER A 103 13.09 -5.00 -12.62
CA SER A 103 13.46 -5.01 -11.21
C SER A 103 14.44 -6.16 -10.92
N PRO A 104 15.56 -5.89 -10.22
CA PRO A 104 16.46 -6.95 -9.75
C PRO A 104 15.85 -7.76 -8.62
N HIS A 105 14.77 -7.27 -8.00
CA HIS A 105 14.04 -7.91 -6.91
C HIS A 105 12.84 -8.71 -7.41
N SER A 106 12.49 -9.77 -6.67
CA SER A 106 11.33 -10.62 -6.92
C SER A 106 10.04 -9.82 -7.05
N SER A 107 9.14 -10.29 -7.91
CA SER A 107 7.82 -9.70 -8.11
C SER A 107 7.05 -9.52 -6.79
N THR A 108 6.27 -8.45 -6.71
CA THR A 108 5.37 -8.10 -5.61
C THR A 108 3.90 -8.07 -6.04
N LEU A 109 3.61 -8.55 -7.26
CA LEU A 109 2.25 -8.66 -7.78
C LEU A 109 1.31 -9.46 -6.86
N PRO A 110 1.75 -10.56 -6.20
CA PRO A 110 0.92 -11.25 -5.22
C PRO A 110 0.50 -10.35 -4.04
N GLY A 111 1.41 -9.51 -3.52
CA GLY A 111 1.10 -8.54 -2.48
C GLY A 111 0.11 -7.47 -2.93
N ILE A 112 0.24 -6.98 -4.17
CA ILE A 112 -0.70 -6.01 -4.77
C ILE A 112 -2.08 -6.65 -4.97
N ALA A 113 -2.15 -7.88 -5.47
CA ALA A 113 -3.41 -8.60 -5.65
C ALA A 113 -4.12 -8.84 -4.31
N LEU A 114 -3.36 -9.21 -3.27
CA LEU A 114 -3.87 -9.33 -1.91
C LEU A 114 -4.38 -7.97 -1.38
N MET A 115 -3.64 -6.89 -1.60
CA MET A 115 -4.04 -5.53 -1.22
C MET A 115 -5.40 -5.16 -1.83
N ILE A 116 -5.59 -5.41 -3.12
CA ILE A 116 -6.85 -5.13 -3.83
C ILE A 116 -7.99 -5.95 -3.22
N ALA A 117 -7.79 -7.25 -2.98
CA ALA A 117 -8.80 -8.09 -2.35
C ALA A 117 -9.13 -7.65 -0.91
N LEU A 118 -8.12 -7.30 -0.12
CA LEU A 118 -8.28 -6.73 1.22
C LEU A 118 -9.07 -5.43 1.19
N SER A 119 -8.82 -4.55 0.22
CA SER A 119 -9.53 -3.29 0.11
C SER A 119 -11.05 -3.48 -0.08
N LYS A 120 -11.47 -4.48 -0.86
CA LYS A 120 -12.88 -4.87 -1.01
C LYS A 120 -13.47 -5.44 0.27
N TYR A 121 -12.70 -6.27 0.99
CA TYR A 121 -13.12 -6.81 2.27
C TYR A 121 -13.30 -5.69 3.31
N PHE A 122 -12.34 -4.78 3.40
CA PHE A 122 -12.33 -3.66 4.34
C PHE A 122 -13.45 -2.66 4.06
N LEU A 123 -13.78 -2.38 2.81
CA LEU A 123 -14.89 -1.48 2.46
C LEU A 123 -16.24 -1.95 3.04
N ARG A 124 -16.44 -3.26 3.20
CA ARG A 124 -17.67 -3.83 3.77
C ARG A 124 -17.74 -3.75 5.30
N GLN A 125 -16.63 -3.45 5.96
CA GLN A 125 -16.57 -3.38 7.41
C GLN A 125 -16.96 -1.98 7.89
N THR A 126 -17.95 -1.88 8.77
CA THR A 126 -18.50 -0.59 9.26
C THR A 126 -17.81 -0.06 10.52
N TYR A 127 -16.79 -0.75 11.03
CA TYR A 127 -16.20 -0.50 12.34
C TYR A 127 -14.80 0.12 12.30
N TRP A 128 -14.30 0.51 11.13
CA TRP A 128 -13.02 1.22 11.03
C TRP A 128 -13.05 2.54 11.82
N ALA A 129 -12.08 2.72 12.70
CA ALA A 129 -11.88 3.95 13.46
C ALA A 129 -10.95 4.95 12.75
N LYS A 130 -10.20 4.47 11.75
CA LYS A 130 -9.17 5.21 11.01
C LYS A 130 -9.40 5.01 9.52
N ASP A 131 -9.03 6.00 8.73
CA ASP A 131 -8.96 5.84 7.28
C ASP A 131 -7.87 4.82 6.93
N ILE A 132 -8.03 4.15 5.79
CA ILE A 132 -7.04 3.20 5.29
C ILE A 132 -6.59 3.67 3.92
N ILE A 133 -5.28 3.84 3.76
CA ILE A 133 -4.64 4.24 2.52
C ILE A 133 -3.98 3.00 1.92
N PHE A 134 -4.37 2.64 0.70
CA PHE A 134 -3.74 1.59 -0.09
C PHE A 134 -2.75 2.26 -1.05
N LEU A 135 -1.45 2.05 -0.88
CA LEU A 135 -0.40 2.72 -1.65
C LEU A 135 0.37 1.71 -2.54
N ILE A 136 0.34 1.94 -3.84
CA ILE A 136 1.19 1.25 -4.81
C ILE A 136 2.27 2.22 -5.27
N SER A 137 3.52 1.95 -4.87
CA SER A 137 4.66 2.82 -5.18
C SER A 137 5.42 2.35 -6.41
N GLU A 138 5.86 3.29 -7.25
CA GLU A 138 6.82 3.04 -8.31
C GLU A 138 8.24 3.38 -7.83
N TYR A 139 9.25 2.70 -8.36
CA TYR A 139 10.65 2.88 -7.94
C TYR A 139 10.88 2.68 -6.42
N GLU A 140 10.08 1.78 -5.84
CA GLU A 140 10.23 1.28 -4.47
C GLU A 140 10.41 2.42 -3.44
N LEU A 141 11.61 2.52 -2.86
CA LEU A 141 11.95 3.49 -1.82
C LEU A 141 11.81 4.93 -2.31
N ILE A 142 12.14 5.22 -3.57
CA ILE A 142 12.08 6.59 -4.11
C ILE A 142 10.62 7.05 -4.22
N GLY A 143 9.74 6.20 -4.77
CA GLY A 143 8.31 6.50 -4.82
C GLY A 143 7.66 6.56 -3.45
N MET A 144 8.05 5.68 -2.52
CA MET A 144 7.55 5.75 -1.15
C MET A 144 7.99 7.04 -0.45
N GLN A 145 9.27 7.40 -0.58
CA GLN A 145 9.81 8.62 0.01
C GLN A 145 9.18 9.88 -0.59
N SER A 146 8.98 9.92 -1.91
CA SER A 146 8.30 11.04 -2.57
C SER A 146 6.87 11.19 -2.05
N TRP A 147 6.13 10.07 -1.96
CA TRP A 147 4.78 10.09 -1.41
C TRP A 147 4.74 10.56 0.04
N LEU A 148 5.65 10.08 0.90
CA LEU A 148 5.73 10.52 2.30
C LEU A 148 6.08 12.00 2.42
N ASN A 149 7.03 12.51 1.62
CA ASN A 149 7.38 13.92 1.62
C ASN A 149 6.19 14.80 1.23
N ALA A 150 5.46 14.41 0.18
CA ALA A 150 4.25 15.10 -0.24
C ALA A 150 3.13 14.98 0.81
N TYR A 151 2.99 13.82 1.46
CA TYR A 151 2.01 13.59 2.53
C TYR A 151 2.23 14.52 3.70
N HIS A 152 3.48 14.69 4.13
CA HIS A 152 3.88 15.50 5.28
C HIS A 152 4.20 16.96 4.95
N ASN A 153 4.04 17.40 3.69
CA ASN A 153 4.43 18.75 3.24
C ASN A 153 5.89 19.10 3.59
N ILE A 154 6.81 18.16 3.38
CA ILE A 154 8.25 18.42 3.54
C ILE A 154 8.72 19.22 2.32
N ASP A 155 9.62 20.18 2.49
CA ASP A 155 10.14 20.98 1.37
C ASP A 155 10.83 20.10 0.30
N THR A 156 10.58 20.41 -0.98
CA THR A 156 11.27 19.77 -2.10
C THR A 156 12.76 20.04 -2.04
N THR A 157 13.57 19.07 -2.50
CA THR A 157 15.03 19.22 -2.60
C THR A 157 15.47 19.24 -4.06
N PRO A 158 16.70 19.69 -4.38
CA PRO A 158 17.23 19.58 -5.74
C PRO A 158 17.28 18.15 -6.28
N VAL A 159 17.33 17.16 -5.39
CA VAL A 159 17.43 15.73 -5.73
C VAL A 159 16.04 15.09 -5.91
N LEU A 160 15.07 15.48 -5.11
CA LEU A 160 13.73 14.92 -5.12
C LEU A 160 12.69 16.04 -5.10
N ASP A 161 12.06 16.23 -6.25
CA ASP A 161 10.80 16.95 -6.35
C ASP A 161 9.69 15.93 -6.11
N HIS A 162 9.08 16.01 -4.93
CA HIS A 162 8.09 15.03 -4.52
C HIS A 162 6.73 15.28 -5.17
N GLY A 163 6.49 16.39 -5.87
CA GLY A 163 5.18 16.70 -6.45
C GLY A 163 4.09 17.01 -5.42
N ILE A 164 2.83 16.90 -5.80
CA ILE A 164 1.68 17.23 -4.93
C ILE A 164 0.69 16.07 -4.87
N LEU A 165 0.08 15.89 -3.70
CA LEU A 165 -1.04 14.96 -3.52
C LEU A 165 -2.37 15.67 -3.75
N GLU A 166 -3.22 15.11 -4.60
CA GLU A 166 -4.58 15.62 -4.83
C GLU A 166 -5.45 15.53 -3.57
N SER A 167 -5.22 14.51 -2.75
CA SER A 167 -5.97 14.26 -1.52
C SER A 167 -5.12 13.55 -0.47
N ARG A 168 -5.46 13.77 0.80
CA ARG A 168 -4.80 13.16 1.96
C ARG A 168 -5.82 12.68 2.98
N SER A 169 -5.35 11.92 3.96
CA SER A 169 -6.08 11.60 5.17
C SER A 169 -5.37 12.23 6.39
N GLY A 170 -5.81 11.90 7.60
CA GLY A 170 -5.20 12.35 8.85
C GLY A 170 -3.79 11.78 9.07
N PRO A 171 -3.10 12.17 10.14
CA PRO A 171 -1.78 11.65 10.48
C PRO A 171 -1.70 10.12 10.44
N ILE A 172 -0.64 9.61 9.81
CA ILE A 172 -0.36 8.17 9.69
C ILE A 172 0.04 7.64 11.07
N GLN A 173 -0.71 6.67 11.57
CA GLN A 173 -0.48 6.06 12.88
C GLN A 173 0.34 4.77 12.79
N ALA A 174 0.18 4.03 11.69
CA ALA A 174 0.96 2.83 11.40
C ALA A 174 0.94 2.54 9.89
N ALA A 175 1.95 1.79 9.45
CA ALA A 175 2.05 1.29 8.09
C ALA A 175 2.33 -0.22 8.09
N ILE A 176 1.78 -0.91 7.10
CA ILE A 176 2.04 -2.31 6.79
C ILE A 176 2.58 -2.34 5.36
N ASN A 177 3.75 -2.91 5.18
CA ASN A 177 4.38 -3.06 3.87
C ASN A 177 4.26 -4.52 3.43
N LEU A 178 3.57 -4.75 2.33
CA LEU A 178 3.33 -6.08 1.77
C LEU A 178 4.47 -6.48 0.83
N GLU A 179 5.47 -7.14 1.39
CA GLU A 179 6.57 -7.75 0.66
C GLU A 179 6.25 -9.23 0.40
N ILE A 180 5.32 -9.50 -0.52
CA ILE A 180 4.80 -10.85 -0.79
C ILE A 180 5.12 -11.25 -2.23
N HIS A 181 5.85 -12.34 -2.38
CA HIS A 181 6.37 -12.83 -3.68
C HIS A 181 5.62 -14.02 -4.26
N SER A 182 4.72 -14.63 -3.49
CA SER A 182 3.96 -15.82 -3.92
C SER A 182 2.58 -15.82 -3.29
N SER A 183 1.58 -16.32 -4.01
CA SER A 183 0.23 -16.61 -3.49
C SER A 183 0.19 -17.90 -2.65
N VAL A 184 1.23 -18.72 -2.74
CA VAL A 184 1.40 -19.95 -1.96
C VAL A 184 2.65 -19.79 -1.10
N SER A 185 2.46 -19.50 0.18
CA SER A 185 3.55 -19.41 1.16
C SER A 185 3.25 -20.32 2.35
N SER A 186 4.20 -21.17 2.70
CA SER A 186 4.15 -21.98 3.93
C SER A 186 4.64 -21.23 5.17
N HIS A 187 5.22 -20.05 4.99
CA HIS A 187 5.84 -19.24 6.03
C HIS A 187 5.49 -17.76 5.81
N LEU A 188 5.33 -17.02 6.90
CA LEU A 188 5.21 -15.56 6.89
C LEU A 188 6.27 -14.98 7.82
N ASP A 189 7.15 -14.15 7.27
CA ASP A 189 8.11 -13.39 8.05
C ASP A 189 7.52 -12.01 8.38
N ILE A 190 7.39 -11.71 9.67
CA ILE A 190 6.89 -10.41 10.14
C ILE A 190 8.07 -9.61 10.68
N LYS A 191 8.46 -8.58 9.94
CA LYS A 191 9.48 -7.63 10.38
C LYS A 191 8.81 -6.43 11.05
N ILE A 192 9.28 -6.11 12.25
CA ILE A 192 8.79 -4.99 13.04
C ILE A 192 9.80 -3.86 12.95
N GLU A 193 9.34 -2.66 12.56
CA GLU A 193 10.14 -1.45 12.54
C GLU A 193 9.45 -0.38 13.37
N GLY A 194 10.22 0.37 14.16
CA GLY A 194 9.73 1.50 14.92
C GLY A 194 10.76 2.61 15.05
N LEU A 195 10.29 3.79 15.42
CA LEU A 195 11.12 4.99 15.50
C LEU A 195 12.29 4.78 16.46
N ASN A 196 13.52 5.03 15.97
CA ASN A 196 14.75 4.94 16.76
C ASN A 196 14.96 3.58 17.47
N GLY A 197 14.52 2.49 16.85
CA GLY A 197 14.66 1.14 17.42
C GLY A 197 13.66 0.84 18.55
N GLN A 198 12.67 1.70 18.77
CA GLN A 198 11.54 1.36 19.64
C GLN A 198 10.66 0.32 18.96
N LEU A 199 10.00 -0.51 19.76
CA LEU A 199 8.96 -1.39 19.25
C LEU A 199 7.72 -0.54 18.91
N PRO A 200 7.11 -0.70 17.72
CA PRO A 200 5.81 -0.13 17.42
C PRO A 200 4.74 -0.76 18.31
N ASN A 201 3.52 -0.24 18.26
CA ASN A 201 2.41 -0.83 19.00
C ASN A 201 2.29 -2.34 18.67
N LEU A 202 2.62 -3.19 19.65
CA LEU A 202 2.69 -4.64 19.49
C LEU A 202 1.32 -5.27 19.25
N ASP A 203 0.23 -4.54 19.46
CA ASP A 203 -1.12 -5.04 19.15
C ASP A 203 -1.23 -5.48 17.68
N LEU A 204 -0.68 -4.71 16.73
CA LEU A 204 -0.73 -5.06 15.31
C LEU A 204 0.08 -6.32 15.00
N PHE A 205 1.27 -6.41 15.60
CA PHE A 205 2.13 -7.58 15.49
C PHE A 205 1.46 -8.83 16.08
N ASN A 206 0.91 -8.70 17.29
CA ASN A 206 0.25 -9.80 17.99
C ASN A 206 -0.95 -10.33 17.20
N VAL A 207 -1.75 -9.42 16.60
CA VAL A 207 -2.86 -9.83 15.71
C VAL A 207 -2.35 -10.57 14.48
N ALA A 208 -1.28 -10.10 13.85
CA ALA A 208 -0.71 -10.78 12.69
C ALA A 208 -0.19 -12.19 13.04
N VAL A 209 0.53 -12.33 14.17
CA VAL A 209 1.00 -13.63 14.66
C VAL A 209 -0.18 -14.55 15.02
N GLU A 210 -1.21 -14.04 15.69
CA GLU A 210 -2.40 -14.82 16.05
C GLU A 210 -3.10 -15.36 14.80
N LEU A 211 -3.20 -14.57 13.74
CA LEU A 211 -3.83 -14.99 12.48
C LEU A 211 -3.01 -16.06 11.74
N CYS A 212 -1.69 -16.06 11.88
CA CYS A 212 -0.80 -16.97 11.14
C CYS A 212 -0.48 -18.28 11.88
N THR A 213 -0.71 -18.35 13.18
CA THR A 213 -0.44 -19.55 14.01
C THR A 213 -1.64 -20.50 14.12
N ARG A 214 -2.75 -20.18 13.44
CA ARG A 214 -3.97 -20.98 13.40
C ARG A 214 -4.09 -21.72 12.07
#